data_AF-A0A6L7WE27-F1
#
_entry.id   AF-A0A6L7WE27-F1
#
_cell.length_a   1.000
_cell.length_b   1.000
_cell.length_c   1.000
_cell.angle_alpha   90.00
_cell.angle_beta   90.00
_cell.angle_gamma   90.00
#
_symmetry.space_group_name_H-M   'P 1'
#
loop_
_entity.id
_entity.type
_entity.pdbx_description
1 polymer ?
#
loop_
_entity_poly.entity_id
_entity_poly.type
_entity_poly.pdbx_seq_one_letter_code
_entity_poly.pdbx_strand_id
1 'polypeptide(L)'
;MRIRTLGQHCLFKLFSYITQQNIPEASMEIEKALKLTYQGEPLGHSSDDFSGLRKSNDAIDDRDELHRRMTENGYLFFKNYLNKDEVLAARQEVMDRLMGAGVLDERYPAIDGIAASKKKIDGRATGSFMPLLARNNPPLDKVIHEGPIMSFFDFFLDGPARYFDYTWFRAKQPGLHTATNPHCDIVYMGRGTKNLYTAWIPYGDVPSYMGGLMLLENSHKLHDLKAGYGSTDVDLYCENKDDAQEIVERARAEGRNLTNQERASIKWNSSGSYSSNAIPTRKELGGRWLVSEYEMGDLLIFSMYTLHSSSDNYSKEYRISSDTRYQLASDPVDERWIGDDPPAHGIRAKRGMVC
;
A
#
# COMPACT_ATOMS: atom_id res chain seq x y z
N MET A 1 58.49 41.62 32.35
CA MET A 1 58.26 40.23 32.80
C MET A 1 56.78 39.93 32.55
N ARG A 2 56.48 38.78 31.90
CA ARG A 2 55.29 38.55 31.06
C ARG A 2 53.95 38.46 31.81
N ILE A 3 52.93 39.12 31.25
CA ILE A 3 51.51 38.83 31.43
C ILE A 3 51.16 37.62 30.53
N ARG A 4 50.49 36.59 31.06
CA ARG A 4 49.86 35.52 30.27
C ARG A 4 48.50 35.14 30.85
N THR A 5 47.57 35.06 29.90
CA THR A 5 46.16 34.65 29.93
C THR A 5 45.96 33.15 30.16
N LEU A 6 44.84 32.79 30.81
CA LEU A 6 44.13 31.50 30.77
C LEU A 6 42.69 31.86 31.20
N GLY A 7 41.61 31.62 30.46
CA GLY A 7 41.37 30.72 29.34
C GLY A 7 40.01 30.05 29.61
N GLN A 8 38.97 30.48 28.89
CA GLN A 8 37.59 29.98 28.94
C GLN A 8 37.52 28.45 28.85
N HIS A 9 37.14 27.73 29.90
CA HIS A 9 36.82 26.29 29.83
C HIS A 9 35.76 25.92 30.88
N CYS A 10 34.50 26.29 30.67
CA CYS A 10 33.38 25.70 31.44
C CYS A 10 31.98 25.90 30.84
N LEU A 11 31.81 25.84 29.51
CA LEU A 11 30.47 25.96 28.89
C LEU A 11 30.24 25.08 27.64
N PHE A 12 31.02 24.01 27.46
CA PHE A 12 30.79 23.01 26.41
C PHE A 12 30.82 21.60 27.00
N LYS A 13 29.78 21.23 27.76
CA LYS A 13 29.57 19.83 28.19
C LYS A 13 28.10 19.42 28.33
N LEU A 14 27.19 20.10 27.61
CA LEU A 14 25.76 19.72 27.58
C LEU A 14 25.15 19.55 26.17
N PHE A 15 25.97 19.49 25.12
CA PHE A 15 25.51 19.16 23.76
C PHE A 15 26.51 18.21 23.10
N SER A 16 26.44 16.92 23.41
CA SER A 16 27.18 15.89 22.66
C SER A 16 26.74 14.44 22.94
N TYR A 17 25.64 14.20 23.65
CA TYR A 17 25.18 12.82 23.95
C TYR A 17 23.90 12.41 23.22
N ILE A 18 23.58 13.07 22.11
CA ILE A 18 22.54 12.63 21.18
C ILE A 18 23.06 12.90 19.78
N THR A 19 23.72 11.91 19.16
CA THR A 19 23.85 11.70 17.69
C THR A 19 25.02 10.76 17.41
N GLN A 20 24.88 9.45 17.65
CA GLN A 20 25.80 8.48 17.05
C GLN A 20 25.34 7.02 16.99
N GLN A 21 24.04 6.73 17.07
CA GLN A 21 23.54 5.34 16.99
C GLN A 21 22.52 5.07 15.87
N ASN A 22 22.08 6.06 15.08
CA ASN A 22 21.07 5.86 14.01
C ASN A 22 21.40 6.52 12.65
N ILE A 23 22.64 6.95 12.44
CA ILE A 23 23.02 7.74 11.24
C ILE A 23 23.36 6.87 10.00
N PRO A 24 24.03 5.71 10.09
CA PRO A 24 24.48 4.97 8.90
C PRO A 24 23.35 4.35 8.06
N GLU A 25 22.34 3.76 8.70
CA GLU A 25 21.23 3.08 8.00
C GLU A 25 20.37 4.08 7.22
N ALA A 26 19.99 5.20 7.84
CA ALA A 26 19.18 6.23 7.21
C ALA A 26 19.88 6.87 6.00
N SER A 27 21.20 7.11 6.08
CA SER A 27 21.96 7.63 4.94
C SER A 27 22.04 6.63 3.78
N MET A 28 22.16 5.34 4.07
CA MET A 28 22.24 4.30 3.05
C MET A 28 20.89 4.05 2.37
N GLU A 29 19.78 4.10 3.12
CA GLU A 29 18.42 4.03 2.54
C GLU A 29 18.17 5.19 1.57
N ILE A 30 18.63 6.40 1.89
CA ILE A 30 18.48 7.58 1.03
C ILE A 30 19.32 7.46 -0.26
N GLU A 31 20.57 6.99 -0.18
CA GLU A 31 21.39 6.75 -1.38
C GLU A 31 20.77 5.71 -2.32
N LYS A 32 20.15 4.67 -1.75
CA LYS A 32 19.39 3.68 -2.53
C LYS A 32 18.11 4.28 -3.10
N ALA A 33 17.44 5.17 -2.38
CA ALA A 33 16.22 5.85 -2.82
C ALA A 33 16.45 6.71 -4.07
N LEU A 34 17.63 7.34 -4.20
CA LEU A 34 18.01 8.11 -5.39
C LEU A 34 18.08 7.29 -6.68
N LYS A 35 18.15 5.96 -6.59
CA LYS A 35 18.13 5.05 -7.75
C LYS A 35 16.73 4.57 -8.11
N LEU A 36 15.72 4.92 -7.31
CA LEU A 36 14.34 4.56 -7.61
C LEU A 36 13.84 5.35 -8.82
N THR A 37 13.05 4.69 -9.64
CA THR A 37 12.38 5.30 -10.77
C THR A 37 10.88 5.06 -10.70
N TYR A 38 10.17 5.82 -11.52
CA TYR A 38 8.77 5.62 -11.80
C TYR A 38 8.57 5.79 -13.30
N GLN A 39 8.11 4.72 -13.97
CA GLN A 39 8.00 4.72 -15.43
C GLN A 39 9.33 4.94 -16.15
N GLY A 40 10.43 4.46 -15.56
CA GLY A 40 11.79 4.58 -16.08
C GLY A 40 12.50 5.89 -15.76
N GLU A 41 11.78 6.89 -15.24
CA GLU A 41 12.34 8.19 -14.90
C GLU A 41 12.71 8.27 -13.42
N PRO A 42 13.81 8.97 -13.03
CA PRO A 42 14.19 9.14 -11.64
C PRO A 42 13.03 9.68 -10.79
N LEU A 43 12.70 8.97 -9.71
CA LEU A 43 11.57 9.32 -8.84
C LEU A 43 11.81 10.63 -8.08
N GLY A 44 13.09 10.95 -7.83
CA GLY A 44 13.57 12.18 -7.21
C GLY A 44 15.01 12.48 -7.64
N HIS A 45 15.48 13.68 -7.36
CA HIS A 45 16.79 14.19 -7.79
C HIS A 45 17.71 14.57 -6.62
N SER A 46 17.19 14.70 -5.40
CA SER A 46 17.98 14.96 -4.21
C SER A 46 17.54 14.11 -3.03
N SER A 47 18.40 14.02 -2.01
CA SER A 47 18.07 13.38 -0.74
C SER A 47 16.85 14.00 -0.07
N ASP A 48 16.55 15.27 -0.37
CA ASP A 48 15.42 15.99 0.21
C ASP A 48 14.08 15.58 -0.40
N ASP A 49 14.08 14.79 -1.48
CA ASP A 49 12.86 14.22 -2.06
C ASP A 49 12.39 12.94 -1.32
N PHE A 50 13.23 12.40 -0.43
CA PHE A 50 13.04 11.11 0.22
C PHE A 50 13.24 11.15 1.73
N SER A 51 12.60 10.20 2.42
CA SER A 51 12.94 9.87 3.81
C SER A 51 12.70 8.40 4.09
N GLY A 52 13.30 7.89 5.15
CA GLY A 52 13.03 6.53 5.63
C GLY A 52 11.69 6.45 6.36
N LEU A 53 11.01 5.31 6.28
CA LEU A 53 9.88 5.02 7.16
C LEU A 53 10.35 4.88 8.61
N ARG A 54 9.70 5.59 9.53
CA ARG A 54 9.99 5.48 10.96
C ARG A 54 9.47 4.15 11.51
N LYS A 55 10.38 3.30 11.97
CA LYS A 55 10.07 2.07 12.72
C LYS A 55 9.26 2.41 13.98
N SER A 56 8.27 1.58 14.29
CA SER A 56 7.37 1.71 15.43
C SER A 56 7.40 0.53 16.40
N ASN A 57 8.37 -0.36 16.23
CA ASN A 57 8.61 -1.50 17.13
C ASN A 57 8.75 -1.11 18.61
N ASP A 58 9.27 0.08 18.90
CA ASP A 58 9.44 0.59 20.27
C ASP A 58 8.13 0.99 20.97
N ALA A 59 7.03 1.12 20.22
CA ALA A 59 5.71 1.52 20.73
C ALA A 59 4.69 0.37 20.71
N ILE A 60 5.12 -0.86 20.47
CA ILE A 60 4.23 -2.01 20.20
C ILE A 60 3.21 -2.28 21.30
N ASP A 61 3.59 -2.03 22.56
CA ASP A 61 2.75 -2.22 23.75
C ASP A 61 2.18 -0.89 24.29
N ASP A 62 2.39 0.23 23.58
CA ASP A 62 1.96 1.57 23.98
C ASP A 62 0.89 2.10 23.00
N ARG A 63 -0.37 1.79 23.32
CA ARG A 63 -1.51 2.17 22.48
C ARG A 63 -1.58 3.68 22.24
N ASP A 64 -1.34 4.49 23.26
CA ASP A 64 -1.44 5.96 23.15
C ASP A 64 -0.35 6.50 22.20
N GLU A 65 0.88 5.97 22.30
CA GLU A 65 1.96 6.33 21.38
C GLU A 65 1.68 5.85 19.95
N LEU A 66 1.09 4.66 19.77
CA LEU A 66 0.67 4.18 18.44
C LEU A 66 -0.37 5.11 17.81
N HIS A 67 -1.38 5.53 18.57
CA HIS A 67 -2.39 6.50 18.10
C HIS A 67 -1.78 7.87 17.81
N ARG A 68 -0.85 8.32 18.66
CA ARG A 68 -0.11 9.56 18.43
C ARG A 68 0.68 9.50 17.12
N ARG A 69 1.41 8.41 16.86
CA ARG A 69 2.17 8.20 15.61
C ARG A 69 1.27 8.04 14.39
N MET A 70 0.15 7.34 14.49
CA MET A 70 -0.81 7.22 13.41
C MET A 70 -1.39 8.59 13.04
N THR A 71 -1.72 9.42 14.04
CA THR A 71 -2.22 10.79 13.84
C THR A 71 -1.14 11.69 13.24
N GLU A 72 0.08 11.64 13.79
CA GLU A 72 1.19 12.49 13.37
C GLU A 72 1.73 12.09 11.99
N ASN A 73 1.93 10.80 11.73
CA ASN A 73 2.64 10.33 10.55
C ASN A 73 1.71 9.74 9.48
N GLY A 74 0.51 9.30 9.86
CA GLY A 74 -0.45 8.64 8.95
C GLY A 74 -0.17 7.15 8.75
N TYR A 75 0.82 6.61 9.46
CA TYR A 75 1.24 5.22 9.38
C TYR A 75 1.95 4.72 10.65
N LEU A 76 2.08 3.40 10.74
CA LEU A 76 2.91 2.65 11.67
C LEU A 76 3.69 1.60 10.88
N PHE A 77 5.00 1.50 11.09
CA PHE A 77 5.85 0.54 10.40
C PHE A 77 6.55 -0.37 11.40
N PHE A 78 6.33 -1.68 11.31
CA PHE A 78 6.95 -2.66 12.19
C PHE A 78 7.86 -3.59 11.39
N LYS A 79 9.11 -3.67 11.81
CA LYS A 79 10.06 -4.64 11.28
C LYS A 79 9.91 -5.98 11.98
N ASN A 80 9.94 -7.10 11.26
CA ASN A 80 9.95 -8.45 11.83
C ASN A 80 8.83 -8.70 12.87
N TYR A 81 7.62 -8.21 12.60
CA TYR A 81 6.47 -8.33 13.49
C TYR A 81 5.67 -9.61 13.29
N LEU A 82 5.43 -9.98 12.02
CA LEU A 82 4.66 -11.16 11.66
C LEU A 82 5.54 -12.41 11.75
N ASN A 83 4.89 -13.57 11.95
CA ASN A 83 5.58 -14.85 11.97
C ASN A 83 6.17 -15.17 10.58
N LYS A 84 7.50 -15.19 10.49
CA LYS A 84 8.21 -15.39 9.22
C LYS A 84 7.93 -16.74 8.58
N ASP A 85 7.73 -17.79 9.37
CA ASP A 85 7.46 -19.13 8.84
C ASP A 85 6.07 -19.18 8.20
N GLU A 86 5.10 -18.46 8.76
CA GLU A 86 3.75 -18.34 8.20
C GLU A 86 3.75 -17.47 6.93
N VAL A 87 4.48 -16.36 6.94
CA VAL A 87 4.69 -15.52 5.75
C VAL A 87 5.37 -16.32 4.63
N LEU A 88 6.36 -17.15 4.96
CA LEU A 88 7.05 -18.00 4.00
C LEU A 88 6.14 -19.10 3.44
N ALA A 89 5.29 -19.71 4.27
CA ALA A 89 4.30 -20.68 3.80
C ALA A 89 3.28 -20.04 2.84
N ALA A 90 2.80 -18.82 3.15
CA ALA A 90 1.94 -18.04 2.26
C ALA A 90 2.65 -17.69 0.94
N ARG A 91 3.93 -17.31 1.00
CA ARG A 91 4.76 -17.07 -0.20
C ARG A 91 4.82 -18.31 -1.08
N GLN A 92 5.11 -19.48 -0.51
CA GLN A 92 5.24 -20.74 -1.25
C GLN A 92 3.95 -21.05 -2.02
N GLU A 93 2.81 -21.03 -1.34
CA GLU A 93 1.50 -21.29 -1.96
C GLU A 93 1.19 -20.30 -3.10
N VAL A 94 1.45 -19.01 -2.89
CA VAL A 94 1.24 -17.98 -3.93
C VAL A 94 2.16 -18.20 -5.13
N MET A 95 3.43 -18.53 -4.90
CA MET A 95 4.38 -18.77 -5.97
C MET A 95 4.06 -20.03 -6.76
N ASP A 96 3.59 -21.10 -6.11
CA ASP A 96 3.14 -22.32 -6.78
C ASP A 96 1.93 -22.05 -7.68
N ARG A 97 0.99 -21.20 -7.23
CA ARG A 97 -0.14 -20.73 -8.07
C ARG A 97 0.34 -19.92 -9.27
N LEU A 98 1.32 -19.04 -9.09
CA LEU A 98 1.92 -18.27 -10.19
C LEU A 98 2.68 -19.18 -11.18
N MET A 99 3.39 -20.20 -10.68
CA MET A 99 4.02 -21.22 -11.52
C MET A 99 2.95 -21.98 -12.33
N GLY A 100 1.87 -22.43 -11.69
CA GLY A 100 0.75 -23.10 -12.34
C GLY A 100 0.01 -22.22 -13.36
N ALA A 101 0.02 -20.90 -13.16
CA ALA A 101 -0.49 -19.93 -14.13
C ALA A 101 0.45 -19.68 -15.33
N GLY A 102 1.66 -20.27 -15.32
CA GLY A 102 2.64 -20.18 -16.41
C GLY A 102 3.39 -18.85 -16.46
N VAL A 103 3.41 -18.09 -15.37
CA VAL A 103 4.01 -16.74 -15.36
C VAL A 103 5.39 -16.68 -14.70
N LEU A 104 5.83 -17.78 -14.08
CA LEU A 104 7.17 -17.97 -13.54
C LEU A 104 8.04 -18.82 -14.49
N ASP A 105 9.35 -18.64 -14.40
CA ASP A 105 10.34 -19.39 -15.19
C ASP A 105 10.58 -20.77 -14.58
N GLU A 106 10.05 -21.82 -15.22
CA GLU A 106 10.14 -23.23 -14.81
C GLU A 106 11.56 -23.76 -14.63
N ARG A 107 12.59 -23.03 -15.06
CA ARG A 107 14.00 -23.38 -14.81
C ARG A 107 14.43 -23.14 -13.37
N TYR A 108 13.65 -22.39 -12.60
CA TYR A 108 13.90 -22.04 -11.22
C TYR A 108 12.79 -22.59 -10.32
N PRO A 109 13.08 -22.90 -9.04
CA PRO A 109 12.05 -23.17 -8.05
C PRO A 109 11.01 -22.04 -7.99
N ALA A 110 9.73 -22.38 -7.82
CA ALA A 110 8.65 -21.40 -7.78
C ALA A 110 8.89 -20.32 -6.70
N ILE A 111 9.40 -20.73 -5.54
CA ILE A 111 9.68 -19.85 -4.39
C ILE A 111 10.60 -18.66 -4.71
N ASP A 112 11.48 -18.81 -5.73
CA ASP A 112 12.37 -17.74 -6.18
C ASP A 112 11.59 -16.62 -6.91
N GLY A 113 10.39 -16.91 -7.41
CA GLY A 113 9.51 -15.94 -8.05
C GLY A 113 10.07 -15.37 -9.35
N ILE A 114 11.00 -16.06 -10.01
CA ILE A 114 11.63 -15.60 -11.24
C ILE A 114 10.59 -15.50 -12.35
N ALA A 115 10.43 -14.32 -12.93
CA ALA A 115 9.44 -14.10 -13.97
C ALA A 115 9.81 -14.87 -15.26
N ALA A 116 8.81 -15.50 -15.87
CA ALA A 116 8.96 -16.05 -17.21
C ALA A 116 9.27 -14.94 -18.22
N SER A 117 9.89 -15.30 -19.34
CA SER A 117 10.09 -14.33 -20.42
C SER A 117 8.73 -13.88 -20.97
N LYS A 118 8.60 -12.58 -21.31
CA LYS A 118 7.34 -12.01 -21.83
C LYS A 118 6.76 -12.74 -23.05
N LYS A 119 7.60 -13.43 -23.82
CA LYS A 119 7.17 -14.25 -24.99
C LYS A 119 6.42 -15.52 -24.59
N LYS A 120 6.59 -15.99 -23.35
CA LYS A 120 5.98 -17.21 -22.81
C LYS A 120 4.75 -16.94 -21.95
N ILE A 121 4.61 -15.73 -21.41
CA ILE A 121 3.46 -15.33 -20.61
C ILE A 121 2.25 -15.16 -21.56
N ASP A 122 1.19 -15.92 -21.35
CA ASP A 122 -0.09 -15.66 -22.00
C ASP A 122 -0.56 -14.26 -21.57
N GLY A 123 -0.86 -13.36 -22.51
CA GLY A 123 -1.35 -12.02 -22.21
C GLY A 123 -2.70 -11.99 -21.46
N ARG A 124 -3.41 -13.13 -21.41
CA ARG A 124 -4.59 -13.36 -20.56
C ARG A 124 -4.20 -13.87 -19.16
N ALA A 125 -3.02 -14.46 -19.03
CA ALA A 125 -2.45 -14.87 -17.77
C ALA A 125 -1.81 -13.65 -17.07
N THR A 126 -2.68 -12.97 -16.32
CA THR A 126 -2.35 -12.15 -15.14
C THR A 126 -1.83 -10.73 -15.38
N GLY A 127 -2.25 -9.80 -14.51
CA GLY A 127 -1.75 -8.43 -14.39
C GLY A 127 -1.19 -8.16 -12.99
N SER A 128 -0.73 -6.94 -12.69
CA SER A 128 -0.10 -6.61 -11.40
C SER A 128 -1.01 -6.77 -10.17
N PHE A 129 -2.32 -6.82 -10.38
CA PHE A 129 -3.35 -6.99 -9.37
C PHE A 129 -4.06 -8.34 -9.57
N MET A 130 -4.01 -9.21 -8.57
CA MET A 130 -4.40 -10.62 -8.67
C MET A 130 -5.14 -11.12 -7.42
N PRO A 131 -6.33 -10.59 -7.11
CA PRO A 131 -7.10 -11.01 -5.93
C PRO A 131 -7.41 -12.52 -5.90
N LEU A 132 -7.43 -13.19 -7.05
CA LEU A 132 -7.63 -14.65 -7.14
C LEU A 132 -6.51 -15.45 -6.46
N LEU A 133 -5.30 -14.90 -6.29
CA LEU A 133 -4.23 -15.58 -5.56
C LEU A 133 -4.53 -15.69 -4.07
N ALA A 134 -5.31 -14.76 -3.53
CA ALA A 134 -5.70 -14.76 -2.13
C ALA A 134 -6.91 -15.67 -1.85
N ARG A 135 -7.77 -15.91 -2.85
CA ARG A 135 -8.97 -16.73 -2.66
C ARG A 135 -8.60 -18.18 -2.31
N ASN A 136 -9.25 -18.74 -1.28
CA ASN A 136 -9.04 -20.12 -0.82
C ASN A 136 -7.54 -20.41 -0.57
N ASN A 137 -6.87 -19.55 0.18
CA ASN A 137 -5.44 -19.66 0.46
C ASN A 137 -5.20 -19.73 1.97
N PRO A 138 -5.36 -20.91 2.60
CA PRO A 138 -5.24 -21.03 4.06
C PRO A 138 -3.91 -20.54 4.63
N PRO A 139 -2.74 -20.77 3.98
CA PRO A 139 -1.48 -20.18 4.44
C PRO A 139 -1.50 -18.65 4.48
N LEU A 140 -2.09 -18.01 3.45
CA LEU A 140 -2.27 -16.56 3.44
C LEU A 140 -3.26 -16.11 4.50
N ASP A 141 -4.44 -16.75 4.57
CA ASP A 141 -5.51 -16.42 5.52
C ASP A 141 -4.98 -16.44 6.96
N LYS A 142 -4.10 -17.39 7.30
CA LYS A 142 -3.46 -17.45 8.61
C LYS A 142 -2.64 -16.18 8.94
N VAL A 143 -1.94 -15.61 7.96
CA VAL A 143 -1.12 -14.41 8.15
C VAL A 143 -1.99 -13.16 8.33
N ILE A 144 -3.13 -13.09 7.64
CA ILE A 144 -3.93 -11.87 7.55
C ILE A 144 -5.21 -11.88 8.41
N HIS A 145 -5.68 -13.04 8.85
CA HIS A 145 -6.96 -13.16 9.59
C HIS A 145 -6.79 -13.79 10.98
N GLU A 146 -5.56 -14.12 11.39
CA GLU A 146 -5.27 -14.74 12.68
C GLU A 146 -4.01 -14.15 13.34
N GLY A 147 -3.73 -14.56 14.58
CA GLY A 147 -2.41 -14.36 15.19
C GLY A 147 -2.04 -12.88 15.43
N PRO A 148 -0.77 -12.47 15.18
CA PRO A 148 -0.26 -11.15 15.55
C PRO A 148 -1.04 -9.99 14.94
N ILE A 149 -1.49 -10.11 13.67
CA ILE A 149 -2.18 -8.99 13.01
C ILE A 149 -3.54 -8.70 13.65
N MET A 150 -4.32 -9.74 13.96
CA MET A 150 -5.60 -9.57 14.65
C MET A 150 -5.40 -9.09 16.08
N SER A 151 -4.41 -9.65 16.79
CA SER A 151 -4.05 -9.19 18.13
C SER A 151 -3.65 -7.71 18.16
N PHE A 152 -2.91 -7.25 17.15
CA PHE A 152 -2.57 -5.84 16.98
C PHE A 152 -3.82 -4.98 16.86
N PHE A 153 -4.73 -5.32 15.94
CA PHE A 153 -5.90 -4.48 15.69
C PHE A 153 -6.92 -4.52 16.84
N ASP A 154 -7.07 -5.66 17.53
CA ASP A 154 -7.89 -5.75 18.75
C ASP A 154 -7.38 -4.79 19.83
N PHE A 155 -6.06 -4.78 20.04
CA PHE A 155 -5.40 -3.87 20.98
C PHE A 155 -5.49 -2.41 20.53
N PHE A 156 -5.13 -2.12 19.28
CA PHE A 156 -5.08 -0.77 18.74
C PHE A 156 -6.46 -0.10 18.74
N LEU A 157 -7.50 -0.84 18.34
CA LEU A 157 -8.88 -0.36 18.23
C LEU A 157 -9.68 -0.48 19.54
N ASP A 158 -9.15 -1.18 20.54
CA ASP A 158 -9.78 -1.38 21.87
C ASP A 158 -11.13 -2.07 21.81
N GLY A 159 -11.10 -3.22 21.15
CA GLY A 159 -12.25 -4.09 20.98
C GLY A 159 -12.06 -5.03 19.79
N PRO A 160 -12.99 -5.96 19.57
CA PRO A 160 -12.88 -6.93 18.50
C PRO A 160 -12.74 -6.23 17.15
N ALA A 161 -11.63 -6.45 16.47
CA ALA A 161 -11.40 -6.00 15.13
C ALA A 161 -12.11 -6.92 14.13
N ARG A 162 -12.41 -6.37 12.97
CA ARG A 162 -12.83 -7.11 11.79
C ARG A 162 -11.99 -6.70 10.61
N TYR A 163 -11.94 -7.56 9.61
CA TYR A 163 -11.34 -7.27 8.31
C TYR A 163 -12.38 -7.32 7.20
N PHE A 164 -11.96 -6.94 5.99
CA PHE A 164 -12.73 -7.16 4.77
C PHE A 164 -12.48 -8.57 4.22
N ASP A 165 -13.54 -9.23 3.76
CA ASP A 165 -13.46 -10.58 3.18
C ASP A 165 -12.77 -10.58 1.79
N TYR A 166 -12.62 -9.39 1.20
CA TYR A 166 -11.84 -9.18 -0.02
C TYR A 166 -10.39 -8.82 0.29
N THR A 167 -9.44 -9.61 -0.22
CA THR A 167 -8.01 -9.34 -0.13
C THR A 167 -7.47 -8.76 -1.44
N TRP A 168 -6.84 -7.59 -1.38
CA TRP A 168 -6.12 -7.03 -2.52
C TRP A 168 -4.73 -7.63 -2.57
N PHE A 169 -4.56 -8.64 -3.41
CA PHE A 169 -3.25 -9.24 -3.62
C PHE A 169 -2.57 -8.65 -4.84
N ARG A 170 -1.29 -8.29 -4.71
CA ARG A 170 -0.48 -7.73 -5.78
C ARG A 170 0.65 -8.69 -6.13
N ALA A 171 0.74 -9.04 -7.41
CA ALA A 171 1.85 -9.83 -7.97
C ALA A 171 2.52 -8.98 -9.04
N LYS A 172 3.48 -8.17 -8.63
CA LYS A 172 4.08 -7.16 -9.50
C LYS A 172 5.26 -7.73 -10.27
N GLN A 173 5.08 -7.83 -11.58
CA GLN A 173 6.12 -8.23 -12.52
C GLN A 173 7.29 -7.24 -12.55
N PRO A 174 8.50 -7.73 -12.89
CA PRO A 174 9.59 -6.90 -13.37
C PRO A 174 9.15 -5.95 -14.49
N GLY A 175 9.51 -4.68 -14.37
CA GLY A 175 9.31 -3.67 -15.39
C GLY A 175 9.00 -2.28 -14.83
N LEU A 176 8.83 -1.36 -15.78
CA LEU A 176 8.67 0.09 -15.56
C LEU A 176 7.19 0.53 -15.54
N HIS A 177 6.25 -0.37 -15.82
CA HIS A 177 4.83 -0.01 -15.99
C HIS A 177 3.92 -0.81 -15.05
N THR A 178 4.50 -1.37 -13.99
CA THR A 178 3.79 -2.17 -12.99
C THR A 178 3.70 -1.45 -11.65
N ALA A 179 4.26 -0.24 -11.57
CA ALA A 179 4.12 0.68 -10.45
C ALA A 179 2.64 1.02 -10.20
N THR A 180 2.26 1.08 -8.93
CA THR A 180 0.92 1.51 -8.52
C THR A 180 0.85 3.04 -8.59
N ASN A 181 -0.16 3.55 -9.28
CA ASN A 181 -0.40 4.99 -9.38
C ASN A 181 -0.62 5.62 -7.99
N PRO A 182 -0.26 6.90 -7.79
CA PRO A 182 -0.62 7.65 -6.60
C PRO A 182 -2.11 7.60 -6.28
N HIS A 183 -2.48 7.08 -5.12
CA HIS A 183 -3.88 6.99 -4.68
C HIS A 183 -3.99 6.99 -3.15
N CYS A 184 -5.20 7.24 -2.67
CA CYS A 184 -5.60 7.01 -1.28
C CYS A 184 -6.68 5.93 -1.30
N ASP A 185 -6.61 4.97 -0.39
CA ASP A 185 -7.55 3.84 -0.40
C ASP A 185 -9.01 4.26 -0.15
N ILE A 186 -9.23 5.42 0.48
CA ILE A 186 -10.57 5.89 0.84
C ILE A 186 -11.56 5.93 -0.34
N VAL A 187 -11.07 6.16 -1.57
CA VAL A 187 -11.95 6.26 -2.75
C VAL A 187 -12.49 4.90 -3.21
N TYR A 188 -11.84 3.81 -2.79
CA TYR A 188 -12.21 2.44 -3.09
C TYR A 188 -13.05 1.80 -1.97
N MET A 189 -12.85 2.23 -0.73
CA MET A 189 -13.45 1.58 0.44
C MET A 189 -13.89 2.55 1.54
N GLY A 190 -14.54 3.62 1.10
CA GLY A 190 -14.99 4.72 1.95
C GLY A 190 -16.47 4.72 2.34
N ARG A 191 -17.28 3.70 2.05
CA ARG A 191 -18.73 3.75 2.37
C ARG A 191 -19.06 3.40 3.83
N GLY A 192 -18.16 2.72 4.51
CA GLY A 192 -18.25 2.42 5.94
C GLY A 192 -17.61 3.50 6.81
N THR A 193 -17.07 3.07 7.95
CA THR A 193 -16.28 3.92 8.84
C THR A 193 -15.03 4.46 8.13
N LYS A 194 -14.61 5.65 8.57
CA LYS A 194 -13.31 6.23 8.18
C LYS A 194 -12.19 5.81 9.15
N ASN A 195 -12.56 5.21 10.29
CA ASN A 195 -11.65 4.57 11.23
C ASN A 195 -11.27 3.17 10.72
N LEU A 196 -10.67 3.16 9.55
CA LEU A 196 -10.28 1.98 8.77
C LEU A 196 -8.79 2.10 8.45
N TYR A 197 -8.08 0.98 8.51
CA TYR A 197 -6.64 0.97 8.34
C TYR A 197 -6.24 -0.08 7.32
N THR A 198 -5.36 0.30 6.39
CA THR A 198 -4.74 -0.63 5.47
C THR A 198 -3.49 -1.22 6.11
N ALA A 199 -3.36 -2.54 6.08
CA ALA A 199 -2.13 -3.27 6.35
C ALA A 199 -1.53 -3.78 5.04
N TRP A 200 -0.31 -3.35 4.75
CA TRP A 200 0.50 -3.84 3.66
C TRP A 200 1.56 -4.81 4.17
N ILE A 201 1.60 -6.00 3.56
CA ILE A 201 2.46 -7.11 3.98
C ILE A 201 3.24 -7.63 2.77
N PRO A 202 4.58 -7.66 2.82
CA PRO A 202 5.41 -8.31 1.81
C PRO A 202 5.52 -9.82 2.07
N TYR A 203 5.34 -10.64 1.03
CA TYR A 203 5.55 -12.10 1.10
C TYR A 203 6.90 -12.47 0.48
N GLY A 204 7.91 -11.65 0.72
CA GLY A 204 9.28 -11.78 0.21
C GLY A 204 10.08 -10.55 0.59
N ASP A 205 11.40 -10.65 0.64
CA ASP A 205 12.23 -9.47 0.84
C ASP A 205 12.06 -8.54 -0.38
N VAL A 206 11.90 -7.24 -0.09
CA VAL A 206 11.70 -6.19 -1.08
C VAL A 206 12.83 -5.18 -0.94
N PRO A 207 14.01 -5.48 -1.52
CA PRO A 207 15.07 -4.50 -1.67
C PRO A 207 14.60 -3.35 -2.56
N SER A 208 15.28 -2.20 -2.46
CA SER A 208 14.81 -0.94 -3.07
C SER A 208 14.51 -1.06 -4.57
N TYR A 209 15.35 -1.77 -5.32
CA TYR A 209 15.22 -1.98 -6.76
C TYR A 209 14.02 -2.83 -7.18
N MET A 210 13.30 -3.46 -6.24
CA MET A 210 12.14 -4.30 -6.52
C MET A 210 10.81 -3.52 -6.48
N GLY A 211 10.85 -2.24 -6.16
CA GLY A 211 9.69 -1.36 -6.26
C GLY A 211 8.68 -1.53 -5.13
N GLY A 212 9.16 -1.33 -3.89
CA GLY A 212 8.36 -1.40 -2.66
C GLY A 212 7.28 -0.32 -2.56
N LEU A 213 6.39 -0.47 -1.57
CA LEU A 213 5.38 0.54 -1.27
C LEU A 213 6.06 1.81 -0.75
N MET A 214 5.57 2.97 -1.16
CA MET A 214 6.04 4.27 -0.68
C MET A 214 4.85 5.15 -0.28
N LEU A 215 5.02 5.92 0.80
CA LEU A 215 3.99 6.81 1.34
C LEU A 215 4.40 8.26 1.12
N LEU A 216 3.45 9.14 0.77
CA LEU A 216 3.73 10.57 0.70
C LEU A 216 3.61 11.18 2.10
N GLU A 217 4.72 11.71 2.61
CA GLU A 217 4.81 12.31 3.93
C GLU A 217 3.71 13.37 4.16
N ASN A 218 3.02 13.29 5.31
CA ASN A 218 1.95 14.21 5.74
C ASN A 218 0.73 14.32 4.79
N SER A 219 0.62 13.49 3.75
CA SER A 219 -0.50 13.54 2.79
C SER A 219 -1.87 13.34 3.44
N HIS A 220 -1.95 12.54 4.51
CA HIS A 220 -3.18 12.31 5.29
C HIS A 220 -3.71 13.54 6.03
N LYS A 221 -2.90 14.61 6.12
CA LYS A 221 -3.27 15.89 6.73
C LYS A 221 -3.68 16.95 5.69
N LEU A 222 -3.48 16.70 4.40
CA LEU A 222 -3.77 17.66 3.34
C LEU A 222 -5.29 17.82 3.18
N HIS A 223 -5.81 18.95 3.63
CA HIS A 223 -7.25 19.24 3.59
C HIS A 223 -7.82 19.13 2.18
N ASP A 224 -7.18 19.75 1.20
CA ASP A 224 -7.70 19.80 -0.18
C ASP A 224 -7.65 18.44 -0.86
N LEU A 225 -6.65 17.62 -0.55
CA LEU A 225 -6.60 16.22 -1.00
C LEU A 225 -7.79 15.43 -0.46
N LYS A 226 -8.14 15.62 0.82
CA LYS A 226 -9.26 14.93 1.48
C LYS A 226 -10.62 15.42 1.00
N ALA A 227 -10.77 16.74 0.84
CA ALA A 227 -12.01 17.37 0.42
C ALA A 227 -12.30 17.16 -1.08
N GLY A 228 -11.25 17.15 -1.90
CA GLY A 228 -11.31 16.85 -3.33
C GLY A 228 -11.28 15.36 -3.61
N TYR A 229 -10.17 14.85 -4.13
CA TYR A 229 -10.02 13.45 -4.56
C TYR A 229 -10.42 12.44 -3.47
N GLY A 230 -10.03 12.65 -2.21
CA GLY A 230 -10.31 11.75 -1.09
C GLY A 230 -11.78 11.69 -0.64
N SER A 231 -12.66 12.52 -1.22
CA SER A 231 -14.12 12.46 -1.01
C SER A 231 -14.85 11.71 -2.13
N THR A 232 -14.14 11.29 -3.17
CA THR A 232 -14.71 10.58 -4.32
C THR A 232 -14.93 9.08 -4.06
N ASP A 233 -15.76 8.43 -4.87
CA ASP A 233 -16.00 6.98 -4.87
C ASP A 233 -15.92 6.42 -6.30
N VAL A 234 -15.08 5.41 -6.50
CA VAL A 234 -14.85 4.76 -7.81
C VAL A 234 -16.06 4.01 -8.37
N ASP A 235 -17.04 3.73 -7.53
CA ASP A 235 -18.26 3.03 -7.90
C ASP A 235 -19.48 3.96 -7.94
N LEU A 236 -19.30 5.27 -7.76
CA LEU A 236 -20.32 6.30 -8.04
C LEU A 236 -20.22 6.80 -9.48
N TYR A 237 -21.37 6.99 -10.12
CA TYR A 237 -21.48 7.53 -11.47
C TYR A 237 -22.55 8.61 -11.56
N CYS A 238 -22.38 9.55 -12.50
CA CYS A 238 -23.37 10.58 -12.78
C CYS A 238 -24.56 9.98 -13.51
N GLU A 239 -25.66 9.71 -12.79
CA GLU A 239 -26.83 9.01 -13.34
C GLU A 239 -27.65 9.87 -14.30
N ASN A 240 -27.62 11.20 -14.11
CA ASN A 240 -28.33 12.19 -14.90
C ASN A 240 -27.53 12.71 -16.11
N LYS A 241 -26.52 11.97 -16.56
CA LYS A 241 -25.70 12.29 -17.74
C LYS A 241 -25.86 11.18 -18.77
N ASP A 242 -26.26 11.58 -19.97
CA ASP A 242 -26.46 10.68 -21.12
C ASP A 242 -27.29 9.45 -20.72
N ASP A 243 -26.96 8.27 -21.26
CA ASP A 243 -27.69 7.02 -21.01
C ASP A 243 -27.11 6.22 -19.82
N ALA A 244 -26.37 6.87 -18.91
CA ALA A 244 -25.60 6.18 -17.87
C ALA A 244 -26.47 5.34 -16.94
N GLN A 245 -27.62 5.88 -16.51
CA GLN A 245 -28.57 5.15 -15.67
C GLN A 245 -29.11 3.90 -16.39
N GLU A 246 -29.58 4.06 -17.63
CA GLU A 246 -30.15 2.96 -18.41
C GLU A 246 -29.12 1.84 -18.66
N ILE A 247 -27.87 2.20 -18.96
CA ILE A 247 -26.77 1.24 -19.15
C ILE A 247 -26.55 0.40 -17.87
N VAL A 248 -26.48 1.06 -16.71
CA VAL A 248 -26.24 0.37 -15.43
C VAL A 248 -27.44 -0.49 -15.03
N GLU A 249 -28.67 0.01 -15.21
CA GLU A 249 -29.89 -0.73 -14.90
C GLU A 249 -30.05 -1.97 -15.79
N ARG A 250 -29.75 -1.85 -17.09
CA ARG A 250 -29.74 -3.00 -18.00
C ARG A 250 -28.73 -4.06 -17.57
N ALA A 251 -27.48 -3.67 -17.26
CA ALA A 251 -26.46 -4.60 -16.81
C ALA A 251 -26.83 -5.29 -15.49
N ARG A 252 -27.49 -4.57 -14.56
CA ARG A 252 -28.04 -5.15 -13.32
C ARG A 252 -29.13 -6.18 -13.62
N ALA A 253 -30.09 -5.85 -14.48
CA ALA A 253 -31.19 -6.75 -14.85
C ALA A 253 -30.67 -8.04 -15.52
N GLU A 254 -29.59 -7.92 -16.30
CA GLU A 254 -28.91 -9.05 -16.96
C GLU A 254 -27.95 -9.81 -16.02
N GLY A 255 -27.75 -9.36 -14.77
CA GLY A 255 -26.88 -10.02 -13.81
C GLY A 255 -25.40 -10.03 -14.21
N ARG A 256 -24.94 -9.07 -15.02
CA ARG A 256 -23.55 -9.01 -15.52
C ARG A 256 -22.87 -7.69 -15.19
N ASN A 257 -21.54 -7.72 -15.23
CA ASN A 257 -20.74 -6.49 -15.18
C ASN A 257 -20.85 -5.70 -16.49
N LEU A 258 -20.57 -4.40 -16.39
CA LEU A 258 -20.44 -3.51 -17.53
C LEU A 258 -19.32 -4.00 -18.46
N THR A 259 -19.57 -3.93 -19.76
CA THR A 259 -18.50 -4.11 -20.76
C THR A 259 -17.52 -2.94 -20.70
N ASN A 260 -16.33 -3.10 -21.29
CA ASN A 260 -15.35 -2.02 -21.38
C ASN A 260 -15.90 -0.78 -22.09
N GLN A 261 -16.70 -0.98 -23.13
CA GLN A 261 -17.32 0.12 -23.89
C GLN A 261 -18.37 0.86 -23.05
N GLU A 262 -19.28 0.13 -22.39
CA GLU A 262 -20.28 0.72 -21.48
C GLU A 262 -19.60 1.45 -20.32
N ARG A 263 -18.54 0.89 -19.74
CA ARG A 263 -17.79 1.53 -18.66
C ARG A 263 -17.14 2.83 -19.12
N ALA A 264 -16.61 2.86 -20.35
CA ALA A 264 -15.94 4.03 -20.91
C ALA A 264 -16.92 5.17 -21.28
N SER A 265 -18.19 4.85 -21.57
CA SER A 265 -19.22 5.85 -21.86
C SER A 265 -19.83 6.49 -20.61
N ILE A 266 -19.59 5.94 -19.42
CA ILE A 266 -20.15 6.45 -18.16
C ILE A 266 -19.20 7.47 -17.54
N LYS A 267 -19.73 8.62 -17.11
CA LYS A 267 -19.01 9.58 -16.28
C LYS A 267 -18.97 9.10 -14.83
N TRP A 268 -17.79 8.67 -14.39
CA TRP A 268 -17.52 8.23 -13.01
C TRP A 268 -17.18 9.40 -12.09
N ASN A 269 -17.50 9.27 -10.80
CA ASN A 269 -17.17 10.25 -9.77
C ASN A 269 -15.66 10.27 -9.45
N SER A 270 -14.99 9.12 -9.58
CA SER A 270 -13.56 8.97 -9.32
C SER A 270 -12.86 8.24 -10.46
N SER A 271 -11.61 8.66 -10.75
CA SER A 271 -10.65 7.89 -11.55
C SER A 271 -9.99 6.75 -10.77
N GLY A 272 -10.13 6.73 -9.44
CA GLY A 272 -9.48 5.79 -8.53
C GLY A 272 -8.06 6.19 -8.14
N SER A 273 -7.30 6.85 -9.02
CA SER A 273 -5.98 7.41 -8.68
C SER A 273 -6.00 8.93 -8.68
N TYR A 274 -5.26 9.54 -7.75
CA TYR A 274 -5.04 10.99 -7.71
C TYR A 274 -4.38 11.48 -9.00
N SER A 275 -3.37 10.74 -9.46
CA SER A 275 -2.60 11.04 -10.66
C SER A 275 -2.07 9.74 -11.27
N SER A 276 -1.67 9.77 -12.55
CA SER A 276 -0.98 8.67 -13.21
C SER A 276 0.52 8.66 -12.96
N ASN A 277 1.08 9.71 -12.32
CA ASN A 277 2.53 9.85 -12.16
C ASN A 277 2.93 10.35 -10.77
N ALA A 278 3.75 9.56 -10.08
CA ALA A 278 4.24 9.86 -8.72
C ALA A 278 5.22 11.04 -8.66
N ILE A 279 5.95 11.30 -9.75
CA ILE A 279 6.97 12.37 -9.81
C ILE A 279 6.32 13.77 -9.69
N PRO A 280 5.40 14.18 -10.58
CA PRO A 280 4.73 15.47 -10.44
C PRO A 280 3.81 15.50 -9.21
N THR A 281 3.23 14.38 -8.79
CA THR A 281 2.37 14.33 -7.59
C THR A 281 3.09 14.83 -6.34
N ARG A 282 4.32 14.35 -6.09
CA ARG A 282 5.11 14.82 -4.94
C ARG A 282 5.46 16.29 -5.06
N LYS A 283 5.81 16.77 -6.26
CA LYS A 283 6.13 18.19 -6.48
C LYS A 283 4.93 19.10 -6.21
N GLU A 284 3.73 18.65 -6.60
CA GLU A 284 2.47 19.37 -6.43
C GLU A 284 2.00 19.39 -4.97
N LEU A 285 1.97 18.23 -4.32
CA LEU A 285 1.46 18.07 -2.96
C LEU A 285 2.49 18.38 -1.87
N GLY A 286 3.76 18.49 -2.25
CA GLY A 286 4.88 18.66 -1.32
C GLY A 286 5.21 17.39 -0.54
N GLY A 287 6.10 17.55 0.45
CA GLY A 287 6.60 16.44 1.25
C GLY A 287 7.59 15.54 0.51
N ARG A 288 7.93 14.43 1.17
CA ARG A 288 8.92 13.45 0.73
C ARG A 288 8.26 12.11 0.49
N TRP A 289 8.81 11.34 -0.45
CA TRP A 289 8.47 9.92 -0.53
C TRP A 289 9.15 9.18 0.61
N LEU A 290 8.34 8.63 1.51
CA LEU A 290 8.77 7.75 2.58
C LEU A 290 8.96 6.35 2.01
N VAL A 291 10.18 5.82 2.14
CA VAL A 291 10.60 4.54 1.56
C VAL A 291 11.30 3.69 2.61
N SER A 292 11.36 2.39 2.38
CA SER A 292 12.23 1.46 3.12
C SER A 292 12.48 0.21 2.28
N GLU A 293 13.51 -0.54 2.64
CA GLU A 293 13.64 -1.93 2.21
C GLU A 293 12.83 -2.82 3.17
N TYR A 294 11.99 -3.67 2.59
CA TYR A 294 11.14 -4.55 3.38
C TYR A 294 11.71 -5.96 3.43
N GLU A 295 11.41 -6.67 4.51
CA GLU A 295 11.77 -8.07 4.71
C GLU A 295 10.51 -8.88 5.03
N MET A 296 10.56 -10.19 4.78
CA MET A 296 9.50 -11.08 5.26
C MET A 296 9.34 -10.96 6.78
N GLY A 297 8.09 -10.75 7.21
CA GLY A 297 7.73 -10.49 8.60
C GLY A 297 7.45 -9.01 8.89
N ASP A 298 7.78 -8.10 7.97
CA ASP A 298 7.44 -6.69 8.15
C ASP A 298 5.95 -6.41 7.98
N LEU A 299 5.47 -5.36 8.64
CA LEU A 299 4.08 -4.89 8.59
C LEU A 299 4.05 -3.36 8.48
N LEU A 300 3.43 -2.84 7.42
CA LEU A 300 3.18 -1.41 7.26
C LEU A 300 1.68 -1.14 7.35
N ILE A 301 1.26 -0.35 8.34
CA ILE A 301 -0.15 0.02 8.56
C ILE A 301 -0.31 1.51 8.27
N PHE A 302 -1.34 1.92 7.53
CA PHE A 302 -1.59 3.34 7.25
C PHE A 302 -3.08 3.67 7.16
N SER A 303 -3.38 4.95 7.36
CA SER A 303 -4.74 5.47 7.30
C SER A 303 -5.30 5.49 5.88
N MET A 304 -6.62 5.49 5.74
CA MET A 304 -7.30 5.58 4.42
C MET A 304 -6.95 6.82 3.59
N TYR A 305 -6.43 7.87 4.22
CA TYR A 305 -6.09 9.14 3.59
C TYR A 305 -4.61 9.29 3.29
N THR A 306 -3.77 8.32 3.65
CA THR A 306 -2.34 8.35 3.35
C THR A 306 -2.14 8.05 1.87
N LEU A 307 -1.71 9.06 1.12
CA LEU A 307 -1.42 8.91 -0.30
C LEU A 307 -0.17 8.05 -0.48
N HIS A 308 -0.27 7.06 -1.34
CA HIS A 308 0.78 6.09 -1.53
C HIS A 308 0.88 5.63 -2.98
N SER A 309 2.03 5.03 -3.30
CA SER A 309 2.38 4.56 -4.64
C SER A 309 3.49 3.49 -4.50
N SER A 310 4.12 3.09 -5.60
CA SER A 310 5.30 2.23 -5.59
C SER A 310 6.24 2.63 -6.73
N SER A 311 7.55 2.42 -6.59
CA SER A 311 8.56 2.62 -7.65
C SER A 311 8.67 1.43 -8.61
N ASP A 312 9.45 1.51 -9.68
CA ASP A 312 9.59 0.42 -10.66
C ASP A 312 10.26 -0.85 -10.08
N ASN A 313 10.00 -2.01 -10.69
CA ASN A 313 10.66 -3.27 -10.33
C ASN A 313 11.73 -3.61 -11.37
N TYR A 314 13.01 -3.41 -11.04
CA TYR A 314 14.17 -3.71 -11.88
C TYR A 314 14.75 -5.12 -11.67
N SER A 315 14.16 -5.89 -10.77
CA SER A 315 14.61 -7.24 -10.49
C SER A 315 14.22 -8.21 -11.61
N LYS A 316 14.50 -9.50 -11.44
CA LYS A 316 13.97 -10.58 -12.30
C LYS A 316 12.79 -11.29 -11.63
N GLU A 317 12.45 -10.90 -10.42
CA GLU A 317 11.50 -11.54 -9.52
C GLU A 317 10.15 -10.81 -9.51
N TYR A 318 9.07 -11.55 -9.29
CA TYR A 318 7.80 -10.99 -8.87
C TYR A 318 7.89 -10.44 -7.44
N ARG A 319 7.46 -9.19 -7.26
CA ARG A 319 7.23 -8.61 -5.94
C ARG A 319 5.78 -8.85 -5.53
N ILE A 320 5.59 -9.77 -4.58
CA ILE A 320 4.26 -10.12 -4.06
C ILE A 320 3.97 -9.48 -2.71
N SER A 321 2.77 -8.96 -2.56
CA SER A 321 2.29 -8.31 -1.34
C SER A 321 0.77 -8.39 -1.23
N SER A 322 0.24 -8.27 -0.01
CA SER A 322 -1.20 -8.08 0.21
C SER A 322 -1.48 -6.73 0.84
N ASP A 323 -2.60 -6.14 0.45
CA ASP A 323 -3.23 -5.00 1.12
C ASP A 323 -4.55 -5.50 1.75
N THR A 324 -4.62 -5.50 3.08
CA THR A 324 -5.80 -5.92 3.86
C THR A 324 -6.31 -4.77 4.73
N ARG A 325 -7.58 -4.79 5.14
CA ARG A 325 -8.23 -3.65 5.78
C ARG A 325 -8.88 -4.05 7.08
N TYR A 326 -8.67 -3.26 8.13
CA TYR A 326 -9.13 -3.56 9.49
C TYR A 326 -9.82 -2.35 10.11
N GLN A 327 -10.92 -2.61 10.80
CA GLN A 327 -11.71 -1.64 11.55
C GLN A 327 -12.29 -2.32 12.78
N LEU A 328 -12.89 -1.54 13.69
CA LEU A 328 -13.63 -2.09 14.82
C LEU A 328 -14.85 -2.87 14.30
N ALA A 329 -15.15 -4.03 14.89
CA ALA A 329 -16.24 -4.90 14.42
C ALA A 329 -17.62 -4.24 14.53
N SER A 330 -17.80 -3.34 15.51
CA SER A 330 -19.03 -2.58 15.73
C SER A 330 -19.21 -1.41 14.75
N ASP A 331 -18.16 -1.01 14.02
CA ASP A 331 -18.23 0.12 13.11
C ASP A 331 -18.97 -0.26 11.81
N PRO A 332 -19.67 0.71 11.16
CA PRO A 332 -20.24 0.49 9.84
C PRO A 332 -19.18 0.00 8.85
N VAL A 333 -19.52 -1.01 8.06
CA VAL A 333 -18.63 -1.63 7.09
C VAL A 333 -19.02 -1.23 5.66
N ASP A 334 -18.04 -1.06 4.78
CA ASP A 334 -18.31 -0.86 3.36
C ASP A 334 -18.79 -2.19 2.74
N GLU A 335 -20.06 -2.23 2.35
CA GLU A 335 -20.73 -3.46 1.93
C GLU A 335 -20.13 -4.09 0.68
N ARG A 336 -19.31 -3.34 -0.08
CA ARG A 336 -18.67 -3.84 -1.28
C ARG A 336 -17.68 -4.96 -1.00
N TRP A 337 -17.15 -5.05 0.22
CA TRP A 337 -15.97 -5.88 0.51
C TRP A 337 -16.25 -7.05 1.46
N ILE A 338 -17.52 -7.32 1.74
CA ILE A 338 -17.97 -8.33 2.72
C ILE A 338 -18.79 -9.44 2.05
N GLY A 339 -18.64 -10.67 2.55
CA GLY A 339 -19.29 -11.89 2.12
C GLY A 339 -18.41 -12.80 1.25
N ASP A 340 -18.86 -14.05 1.02
CA ASP A 340 -18.16 -15.06 0.21
C ASP A 340 -18.01 -14.67 -1.27
N ASP A 341 -18.92 -13.83 -1.75
CA ASP A 341 -18.94 -13.24 -3.08
C ASP A 341 -19.19 -11.73 -2.95
N PRO A 342 -18.18 -10.95 -2.51
CA PRO A 342 -18.35 -9.54 -2.24
C PRO A 342 -18.63 -8.78 -3.55
N PRO A 343 -19.50 -7.74 -3.55
CA PRO A 343 -19.77 -6.94 -4.75
C PRO A 343 -18.52 -6.37 -5.43
N ALA A 344 -17.49 -6.06 -4.65
CA ALA A 344 -16.26 -5.41 -5.05
C ALA A 344 -16.54 -4.17 -5.93
N HIS A 345 -15.93 -4.09 -7.11
CA HIS A 345 -16.22 -3.07 -8.12
C HIS A 345 -17.24 -3.51 -9.16
N GLY A 346 -17.94 -4.61 -8.91
CA GLY A 346 -18.91 -5.19 -9.82
C GLY A 346 -20.20 -4.36 -9.93
N ILE A 347 -21.13 -4.84 -10.76
CA ILE A 347 -22.38 -4.14 -11.04
C ILE A 347 -23.22 -3.90 -9.77
N ARG A 348 -23.16 -4.82 -8.80
CA ARG A 348 -23.85 -4.73 -7.50
C ARG A 348 -23.35 -3.55 -6.64
N ALA A 349 -22.13 -3.07 -6.88
CA ALA A 349 -21.53 -1.98 -6.12
C ALA A 349 -21.82 -0.60 -6.70
N LYS A 350 -22.24 -0.51 -7.97
CA LYS A 350 -22.45 0.77 -8.64
C LYS A 350 -23.61 1.52 -7.99
N ARG A 351 -23.47 2.81 -7.77
CA ARG A 351 -24.52 3.68 -7.24
C ARG A 351 -24.59 4.95 -8.09
N GLY A 352 -25.80 5.34 -8.48
CA GLY A 352 -26.01 6.58 -9.20
C GLY A 352 -25.97 7.77 -8.25
N MET A 353 -25.48 8.90 -8.74
CA MET A 353 -25.53 10.18 -8.07
C MET A 353 -25.87 11.28 -9.08
N VAL A 354 -26.47 12.36 -8.60
CA VAL A 354 -26.72 13.56 -9.41
C VAL A 354 -25.45 14.40 -9.50
N CYS A 355 -25.06 14.70 -10.75
CA CYS A 355 -24.01 15.64 -11.13
C CYS A 355 -24.60 16.76 -12.03
#